data_AF-K1T141-F1
#
_entry.id   AF-K1T141-F1
#
_cell.length_a   1.000
_cell.length_b   1.000
_cell.length_c   1.000
_cell.angle_alpha   90.00
_cell.angle_beta   90.00
_cell.angle_gamma   90.00
#
_symmetry.space_group_name_H-M   'P 1'
#
loop_
_entity.id
_entity.type
_entity.pdbx_description
1 polymer ?
#
loop_
_entity_poly.entity_id
_entity_poly.type
_entity_poly.pdbx_seq_one_letter_code
_entity_poly.pdbx_strand_id
1 'polypeptide(L)' 'MSLNSTPSGERIHIGIFGRRNAGKSSLINAITGQELAVVSDTAGTTTDPVSKAMELLPLGPVMITDTPGLDDEG' A
#
# COMPACT_ATOMS: atom_id res chain seq x y z
N MET A 1 10.99 -20.62 3.48
CA MET A 1 9.58 -20.38 3.07
C MET A 1 9.60 -19.34 1.97
N SER A 2 8.85 -19.56 0.89
CA SER A 2 8.73 -18.56 -0.17
C SER A 2 7.79 -17.45 0.30
N LEU A 3 8.03 -16.18 -0.06
CA LEU A 3 7.10 -15.07 0.26
C LEU A 3 5.66 -15.38 -0.21
N ASN A 4 5.53 -16.19 -1.26
CA ASN A 4 4.25 -16.64 -1.82
C ASN A 4 3.63 -17.86 -1.11
N SER A 5 4.32 -18.52 -0.17
CA SER A 5 3.80 -19.70 0.54
C SER A 5 2.99 -19.37 1.80
N THR A 6 3.11 -18.15 2.34
CA THR A 6 2.31 -17.73 3.50
C THR A 6 0.88 -17.41 3.06
N PRO A 7 -0.15 -18.12 3.55
CA PRO A 7 -1.54 -17.81 3.25
C PRO A 7 -1.88 -16.36 3.61
N SER A 8 -2.77 -15.71 2.85
CA SER A 8 -3.17 -14.32 3.10
C SER A 8 -3.77 -14.10 4.49
N GLY A 9 -4.40 -15.13 5.08
CA GLY A 9 -4.98 -15.08 6.43
C GLY A 9 -3.95 -15.08 7.56
N GLU A 10 -2.69 -15.44 7.28
CA GLU A 10 -1.60 -15.48 8.27
C GLU A 10 -0.69 -14.24 8.19
N ARG A 11 -1.03 -13.28 7.32
CA ARG A 11 -0.27 -12.02 7.16
C ARG A 11 -0.90 -10.91 7.98
N ILE A 12 -0.07 -10.00 8.50
CA ILE A 12 -0.57 -8.75 9.07
C ILE A 12 -0.99 -7.83 7.92
N HIS A 13 -2.21 -7.30 7.95
CA HIS A 13 -2.72 -6.37 6.94
C HIS A 13 -2.51 -4.93 7.42
N ILE A 14 -1.83 -4.13 6.60
CA ILE A 14 -1.51 -2.72 6.86
C ILE A 14 -2.17 -1.89 5.76
N GLY A 15 -3.29 -1.26 6.08
CA GLY A 15 -3.97 -0.33 5.17
C GLY A 15 -3.62 1.12 5.50
N ILE A 16 -3.32 1.92 4.47
CA ILE A 16 -3.03 3.35 4.62
C ILE A 16 -4.16 4.17 4.04
N PHE A 17 -4.82 4.93 4.90
CA PHE A 17 -6.00 5.72 4.59
C PHE A 17 -5.74 7.21 4.80
N GLY A 18 -6.44 8.05 4.05
CA GLY A 18 -6.32 9.51 4.17
C GLY A 18 -6.88 10.22 2.94
N ARG A 19 -6.73 11.54 2.90
CA ARG A 19 -7.17 12.37 1.76
C ARG A 19 -6.39 12.04 0.47
N ARG A 20 -6.93 12.44 -0.68
CA ARG A 20 -6.18 12.47 -1.95
C ARG A 20 -4.94 13.34 -1.79
N ASN A 21 -3.86 12.97 -2.46
CA ASN A 21 -2.58 13.70 -2.48
C ASN A 21 -1.90 13.91 -1.11
N ALA A 22 -2.33 13.21 -0.04
CA ALA A 22 -1.71 13.27 1.28
C ALA A 22 -0.34 12.55 1.38
N GLY A 23 0.20 12.05 0.27
CA GLY A 23 1.48 11.34 0.24
C GLY A 23 1.42 9.86 0.66
N LYS A 24 0.23 9.22 0.66
CA LYS A 24 0.04 7.81 1.02
C LYS A 24 0.93 6.86 0.20
N SER A 25 0.84 6.98 -1.12
CA SER A 25 1.64 6.21 -2.08
C SER A 25 3.14 6.44 -1.91
N SER A 26 3.56 7.69 -1.66
CA SER A 26 4.96 8.03 -1.38
C SER A 26 5.45 7.41 -0.08
N LEU A 27 4.63 7.39 0.97
CA LEU A 27 4.95 6.74 2.24
C LEU A 27 5.12 5.24 2.06
N ILE A 28 4.24 4.59 1.30
CA ILE A 28 4.35 3.16 0.97
C ILE A 28 5.65 2.89 0.22
N ASN A 29 5.95 3.68 -0.80
CA ASN A 29 7.19 3.50 -1.57
C ASN A 29 8.44 3.70 -0.69
N ALA A 30 8.41 4.65 0.25
CA ALA A 30 9.49 4.87 1.20
C ALA A 30 9.66 3.71 2.21
N ILE A 31 8.55 3.18 2.74
CA ILE A 31 8.58 2.04 3.68
C ILE A 31 9.06 0.76 2.98
N THR A 32 8.66 0.57 1.73
CA THR A 32 8.93 -0.68 1.00
C THR A 32 10.22 -0.64 0.20
N GLY A 33 10.82 0.54 -0.02
CA GLY A 33 11.99 0.72 -0.88
C GLY A 33 11.73 0.31 -2.33
N GLN A 34 10.45 0.25 -2.74
CA GLN A 34 10.00 -0.19 -4.05
C GLN A 34 8.96 0.81 -4.58
N GLU A 35 8.92 1.01 -5.89
CA GLU A 35 7.84 1.77 -6.54
C GLU A 35 6.59 0.89 -6.64
N LEU A 36 5.90 0.72 -5.50
CA LEU A 36 4.71 -0.13 -5.40
C LEU A 36 3.44 0.59 -5.82
N ALA A 37 3.36 1.85 -5.44
CA ALA A 37 2.22 2.71 -5.73
C ALA A 37 2.64 3.70 -6.81
N VAL A 38 1.85 3.77 -7.87
CA VAL A 38 2.01 4.77 -8.92
C VAL A 38 1.72 6.13 -8.30
N VAL A 39 2.77 6.91 -8.05
CA VAL A 39 2.64 8.32 -7.66
C VAL A 39 2.40 9.09 -8.95
N SER A 40 1.16 9.48 -9.19
CA SER A 40 0.82 10.37 -10.30
C SER A 40 0.48 11.75 -9.75
N ASP A 41 1.03 12.79 -10.38
CA ASP A 41 0.76 14.20 -10.05
C ASP A 41 -0.68 14.63 -10.40
N THR A 42 -1.47 13.75 -11.04
CA THR A 42 -2.87 13.98 -11.38
C THR A 42 -3.78 13.48 -10.24
N ALA A 43 -4.66 14.35 -9.76
CA ALA A 43 -5.68 14.00 -8.76
C ALA A 43 -6.57 12.83 -9.25
N GLY A 44 -6.89 11.88 -8.37
CA GLY A 44 -7.82 10.78 -8.67
C GLY A 44 -7.20 9.48 -9.22
N THR A 45 -5.89 9.30 -9.11
CA THR A 45 -5.16 8.20 -9.80
C THR A 45 -5.14 6.86 -9.07
N THR A 46 -5.51 6.81 -7.80
CA THR A 46 -5.75 5.55 -7.07
C THR A 46 -7.25 5.26 -7.06
N THR A 47 -7.79 4.71 -8.16
CA THR A 47 -9.20 4.29 -8.25
C THR A 47 -9.44 2.92 -7.60
N ASP A 48 -8.45 2.04 -7.64
CA ASP A 48 -8.50 0.70 -7.07
C ASP A 48 -7.45 0.55 -5.94
N PRO A 49 -7.80 -0.05 -4.79
CA PRO A 49 -6.83 -0.35 -3.75
C PRO A 49 -5.72 -1.26 -4.28
N VAL A 50 -4.46 -0.83 -4.15
CA VAL A 50 -3.31 -1.63 -4.58
C VAL A 50 -2.76 -2.36 -3.37
N SER A 51 -2.77 -3.70 -3.39
CA SER A 51 -2.26 -4.52 -2.29
C SER A 51 -1.04 -5.33 -2.71
N LYS A 52 -0.01 -5.38 -1.85
CA LYS A 52 1.18 -6.18 -2.09
C LYS A 52 1.64 -6.93 -0.85
N ALA A 53 2.02 -8.20 -1.07
CA ALA A 53 2.67 -9.05 -0.10
C ALA A 53 4.17 -8.76 -0.03
N MET A 54 4.71 -8.61 1.18
CA MET A 54 6.15 -8.46 1.38
C MET A 54 6.57 -8.88 2.80
N GLU A 55 7.88 -8.95 3.03
CA GLU A 55 8.45 -9.07 4.36
C GLU A 55 8.77 -7.66 4.89
N LEU A 56 8.22 -7.29 6.04
CA LEU A 56 8.53 -6.04 6.71
C LEU A 56 9.26 -6.35 8.01
N LEU A 57 10.53 -5.97 8.11
CA LEU A 57 11.30 -6.21 9.33
C LEU A 57 10.96 -5.17 10.41
N PRO A 58 10.81 -5.55 11.68
CA PRO A 58 10.90 -6.91 12.24
C PRO A 58 9.55 -7.67 12.29
N LEU A 59 8.48 -7.12 11.69
CA LEU A 59 7.11 -7.64 11.75
C LEU A 59 6.90 -8.99 11.04
N GLY A 60 7.75 -9.33 10.07
CA GLY A 60 7.62 -10.54 9.27
C GLY A 60 6.71 -10.34 8.04
N PRO A 61 5.96 -11.37 7.59
CA PRO A 61 5.17 -11.29 6.37
C PRO A 61 3.92 -10.42 6.55
N VAL A 62 3.78 -9.41 5.69
CA VAL A 62 2.68 -8.43 5.71
C VAL A 62 2.00 -8.31 4.35
N MET A 63 0.77 -7.82 4.37
CA MET A 63 0.05 -7.29 3.22
C MET A 63 -0.07 -5.77 3.39
N ILE A 64 0.53 -5.00 2.50
CA ILE A 64 0.38 -3.53 2.50
C ILE A 64 -0.65 -3.15 1.44
N THR A 65 -1.59 -2.29 1.80
CA THR A 65 -2.64 -1.80 0.89
C THR A 65 -2.64 -0.27 0.83
N ASP A 66 -2.41 0.28 -0.36
CA ASP A 66 -2.67 1.69 -0.67
C ASP A 66 -4.14 1.87 -1.02
N THR A 67 -4.84 2.76 -0.33
CA THR A 67 -6.26 3.01 -0.59
C THR A 67 -6.48 4.30 -1.37
N PRO A 68 -7.57 4.38 -2.14
CA PRO A 68 -8.07 5.65 -2.66
C PRO A 68 -8.16 6.72 -1.57
N GLY A 69 -8.03 7.99 -1.96
CA GLY A 69 -8.31 9.09 -1.05
C GLY A 69 -9.79 9.12 -0.65
N LEU A 70 -10.06 9.49 0.61
CA LEU A 70 -11.40 9.46 1.19
C LEU A 70 -12.31 10.64 0.79
N ASP A 71 -11.79 11.65 0.09
CA ASP A 71 -12.54 12.79 -0.39
C ASP A 71 -13.10 12.56 -1.80
N ASP A 72 -14.38 12.90 -1.99
CA ASP A 72 -15.09 12.78 -3.27
C ASP A 72 -14.70 13.87 -4.28
N GLU A 73 -14.21 15.01 -3.78
CA GLU A 73 -13.78 16.16 -4.59
C GLU A 73 -12.40 15.89 -5.21
N GLY A 74 -12.29 16.04 -6.53
CA GLY A 74 -11.08 15.85 -7.32
C GLY A 74 -10.90 17.02 -8.28
#